data_AF-A0A8S4RPD3-F1
#
_entry.id   AF-A0A8S4RPD3-F1
#
_cell.length_a   1.000
_cell.length_b   1.000
_cell.length_c   1.000
_cell.angle_alpha   90.00
_cell.angle_beta   90.00
_cell.angle_gamma   90.00
#
_symmetry.space_group_name_H-M   'P 1'
#
loop_
_entity.id
_entity.type
_entity.pdbx_description
1 polymer ?
#
loop_
_entity_poly.entity_id
_entity_poly.type
_entity_poly.pdbx_seq_one_letter_code
_entity_poly.pdbx_strand_id
1 'polypeptide(L)'
;IDVPFIDRQIAEKRAEQDEQNRKNLAFAQQMIKDSNLAVVLEAREKEERRRIDIEIDGYRQRYQRKEDSREFDLNNPEFLKMQLPPRASDGDPVGMSSAQK
;
A
#
# COMPACT_ATOMS: atom_id res chain seq x y z
N ILE A 1 72.84 9.30 -1.62
CA ILE A 1 71.38 9.12 -1.45
C ILE A 1 71.00 9.82 -0.15
N ASP A 2 70.01 10.71 -0.16
CA ASP A 2 69.56 11.42 1.03
C ASP A 2 68.60 10.54 1.84
N VAL A 3 69.17 9.72 2.72
CA VAL A 3 68.44 8.77 3.56
C VAL A 3 67.47 9.49 4.53
N PRO A 4 67.88 10.57 5.23
CA PRO A 4 66.96 11.33 6.09
C PRO A 4 65.71 11.86 5.39
N PHE A 5 65.84 12.30 4.13
CA PHE A 5 64.68 12.75 3.34
C PHE A 5 63.72 11.59 3.02
N ILE A 6 64.26 10.43 2.64
CA ILE A 6 63.46 9.22 2.34
C ILE A 6 62.71 8.74 3.60
N ASP A 7 63.35 8.74 4.77
CA ASP A 7 62.71 8.32 6.02
C ASP A 7 61.52 9.21 6.38
N ARG A 8 61.62 10.53 6.15
CA ARG A 8 60.50 11.46 6.33
C ARG A 8 59.34 11.16 5.38
N GLN A 9 59.62 10.91 4.11
CA GLN A 9 58.59 10.54 3.12
C GLN A 9 57.89 9.23 3.48
N ILE A 10 58.62 8.24 4.00
CA ILE A 10 58.04 6.97 4.46
C ILE A 10 57.12 7.21 5.66
N ALA A 11 57.52 8.04 6.62
CA ALA A 11 56.70 8.38 7.78
C ALA A 11 55.41 9.12 7.38
N GLU A 12 55.50 10.09 6.47
CA GLU A 12 54.37 10.84 5.95
C GLU A 12 53.37 9.92 5.24
N LYS A 13 53.83 9.08 4.30
CA LYS A 13 52.97 8.10 3.61
C LYS A 13 52.28 7.14 4.56
N ARG A 14 52.95 6.68 5.61
CA ARG A 14 52.34 5.81 6.62
C ARG A 14 51.24 6.53 7.39
N ALA A 15 51.48 7.77 7.79
CA ALA A 15 50.48 8.58 8.48
C ALA A 15 49.23 8.83 7.61
N GLU A 16 49.43 9.16 6.34
CA GLU A 16 48.34 9.30 5.36
C GLU A 16 47.55 8.00 5.19
N GLN A 17 48.26 6.87 5.05
CA GLN A 17 47.62 5.56 4.89
C GLN A 17 46.81 5.18 6.12
N ASP A 18 47.32 5.43 7.32
CA ASP A 18 46.61 5.19 8.57
C ASP A 18 45.36 6.06 8.70
N GLU A 19 45.42 7.33 8.29
CA GLU A 19 44.26 8.22 8.27
C GLU A 19 43.20 7.74 7.28
N GLN A 20 43.61 7.36 6.06
CA GLN A 20 42.69 6.81 5.06
C GLN A 20 42.03 5.52 5.54
N ASN A 21 42.80 4.62 6.18
CA ASN A 21 42.26 3.39 6.75
C ASN A 21 41.23 3.67 7.85
N ARG A 22 41.47 4.66 8.71
CA ARG A 22 40.52 5.08 9.75
C ARG A 22 39.23 5.62 9.15
N LYS A 23 39.33 6.47 8.11
CA LYS A 23 38.16 7.00 7.39
C LYS A 23 37.36 5.89 6.74
N ASN A 24 38.03 4.99 6.01
CA ASN A 24 37.39 3.85 5.35
C ASN A 24 36.66 2.94 6.35
N LEU A 25 37.28 2.68 7.50
CA LEU A 25 36.65 1.89 8.56
C LEU A 25 35.40 2.57 9.11
N ALA A 26 35.45 3.89 9.36
CA ALA A 26 34.30 4.65 9.82
C ALA A 26 33.15 4.62 8.81
N PHE A 27 33.44 4.81 7.51
CA PHE A 27 32.42 4.71 6.46
C PHE A 27 31.85 3.31 6.33
N ALA A 28 32.67 2.27 6.41
CA ALA A 28 32.19 0.89 6.36
C ALA A 28 31.24 0.58 7.53
N GLN A 29 31.58 1.04 8.74
CA GLN A 29 30.70 0.91 9.90
C GLN A 29 29.38 1.67 9.74
N GLN A 30 29.43 2.88 9.19
CA GLN A 30 28.22 3.66 8.91
C GLN A 30 27.33 2.97 7.87
N MET A 31 27.93 2.47 6.78
CA MET A 31 27.21 1.76 5.73
C MET A 31 26.48 0.52 6.25
N ILE A 32 27.10 -0.23 7.17
CA ILE A 32 26.44 -1.38 7.81
C ILE A 32 25.24 -0.94 8.63
N LYS A 33 25.36 0.14 9.41
CA LYS A 33 24.25 0.69 10.21
C LYS A 33 23.10 1.15 9.32
N ASP A 34 23.41 1.88 8.25
CA ASP A 34 22.42 2.41 7.32
C ASP A 34 21.70 1.28 6.56
N SER A 35 22.44 0.26 6.14
CA SER A 35 21.86 -0.93 5.50
C SER A 35 20.90 -1.67 6.44
N ASN A 36 21.28 -1.87 7.70
CA ASN A 36 20.40 -2.50 8.69
C ASN A 36 19.14 -1.66 8.95
N LEU A 37 19.30 -0.33 9.04
CA LEU A 37 18.16 0.58 9.21
C LEU A 37 17.21 0.52 8.02
N ALA A 38 17.73 0.50 6.79
CA ALA A 38 16.94 0.41 5.57
C ALA A 38 16.05 -0.85 5.57
N VAL A 39 16.60 -2.01 5.93
CA VAL A 39 15.84 -3.28 6.01
C VAL A 39 14.70 -3.18 7.03
N VAL A 40 14.96 -2.59 8.20
CA VAL A 40 13.92 -2.40 9.24
C VAL A 40 12.81 -1.46 8.77
N LEU A 41 13.17 -0.37 8.10
CA LEU A 41 12.21 0.59 7.57
C LEU A 41 11.36 -0.01 6.46
N GLU A 42 11.96 -0.77 5.55
CA GLU A 42 11.25 -1.48 4.47
C GLU A 42 10.25 -2.50 5.02
N ALA A 43 10.66 -3.29 6.02
CA ALA A 43 9.76 -4.25 6.67
C ALA A 43 8.56 -3.55 7.32
N ARG A 44 8.80 -2.40 7.97
CA ARG A 44 7.74 -1.59 8.57
C ARG A 44 6.80 -1.02 7.52
N GLU A 45 7.33 -0.44 6.45
CA GLU A 45 6.52 0.10 5.34
C GLU A 45 5.60 -0.97 4.75
N LYS A 46 6.16 -2.16 4.49
CA LYS A 46 5.40 -3.28 3.93
C LYS A 46 4.24 -3.71 4.84
N GLU A 47 4.46 -3.73 6.15
CA GLU A 47 3.41 -4.08 7.12
C GLU A 47 2.34 -2.99 7.23
N GLU A 48 2.73 -1.72 7.24
CA GLU A 48 1.77 -0.60 7.19
C GLU A 48 0.90 -0.66 5.94
N ARG A 49 1.52 -0.89 4.78
CA ARG A 49 0.80 -1.01 3.50
C ARG A 49 -0.19 -2.17 3.54
N ARG A 50 0.24 -3.34 4.01
CA ARG A 50 -0.64 -4.52 4.18
C ARG A 50 -1.82 -4.20 5.10
N ARG A 51 -1.59 -3.50 6.20
CA ARG A 51 -2.66 -3.13 7.15
C ARG A 51 -3.69 -2.20 6.50
N ILE A 52 -3.22 -1.17 5.79
CA ILE A 52 -4.07 -0.23 5.07
C ILE A 52 -4.91 -0.96 4.02
N ASP A 53 -4.30 -1.86 3.25
CA ASP A 53 -5.01 -2.64 2.22
C ASP A 53 -6.12 -3.50 2.85
N ILE A 54 -5.84 -4.18 3.98
CA ILE A 54 -6.84 -4.97 4.71
C ILE A 54 -7.98 -4.07 5.22
N GLU A 55 -7.67 -2.88 5.73
CA GLU A 55 -8.67 -1.95 6.25
C GLU A 55 -9.57 -1.42 5.12
N ILE A 56 -8.98 -1.05 3.98
CA ILE A 56 -9.70 -0.59 2.80
C ILE A 56 -10.62 -1.69 2.28
N ASP A 57 -10.13 -2.92 2.17
CA ASP A 57 -10.94 -4.04 1.70
C ASP A 57 -12.05 -4.38 2.69
N GLY A 58 -11.76 -4.33 3.99
CA GLY A 58 -12.77 -4.49 5.04
C GLY A 58 -13.83 -3.38 5.03
N TYR A 59 -13.48 -2.15 4.63
CA TYR A 59 -14.42 -1.07 4.45
C TYR A 59 -15.30 -1.28 3.21
N ARG A 60 -14.68 -1.61 2.07
CA ARG A 60 -15.36 -1.92 0.80
C ARG A 60 -16.39 -3.02 0.97
N GLN A 61 -15.99 -4.13 1.61
CA GLN A 61 -16.87 -5.27 1.84
C GLN A 61 -18.06 -4.96 2.76
N ARG A 62 -17.91 -4.00 3.68
CA ARG A 62 -18.97 -3.65 4.64
C ARG A 62 -19.92 -2.57 4.16
N TYR A 63 -19.40 -1.59 3.42
CA TYR A 63 -20.12 -0.34 3.15
C TYR A 63 -20.25 0.01 1.67
N GLN A 64 -19.57 -0.73 0.79
CA GLN A 64 -19.59 -0.48 -0.66
C GLN A 64 -20.06 -1.71 -1.43
N ARG A 65 -20.97 -2.48 -0.82
CA ARG A 65 -21.59 -3.63 -1.48
C ARG A 65 -22.56 -3.14 -2.53
N LYS A 66 -22.74 -3.93 -3.60
CA LYS A 66 -23.62 -3.57 -4.71
C LYS A 66 -25.07 -3.43 -4.24
N GLU A 67 -25.45 -4.26 -3.28
CA GLU A 67 -26.79 -4.31 -2.70
C GLU A 67 -27.14 -3.04 -1.91
N ASP A 68 -26.12 -2.32 -1.42
CA ASP A 68 -26.31 -1.08 -0.66
C ASP A 68 -26.34 0.16 -1.58
N SER A 69 -26.24 -0.02 -2.91
CA SER A 69 -26.26 1.10 -3.85
C SER A 69 -27.68 1.67 -4.02
N ARG A 70 -27.77 2.97 -4.34
CA ARG A 70 -29.05 3.68 -4.39
C ARG A 70 -29.97 3.15 -5.49
N GLU A 71 -29.37 2.70 -6.58
CA GLU A 71 -30.02 2.17 -7.77
C GLU A 71 -30.06 0.64 -7.82
N PHE A 72 -29.80 -0.04 -6.68
CA PHE A 72 -29.78 -1.49 -6.66
C PHE A 72 -31.14 -2.11 -6.95
N ASP A 73 -32.24 -1.47 -6.54
CA ASP A 73 -33.61 -1.90 -6.86
C ASP A 73 -33.84 -2.01 -8.37
N LEU A 74 -33.31 -1.07 -9.16
CA LEU A 74 -33.37 -1.09 -10.62
C LEU A 74 -32.41 -2.12 -11.24
N ASN A 75 -31.26 -2.36 -10.59
CA ASN A 75 -30.17 -3.20 -11.11
C ASN A 75 -30.11 -4.60 -10.48
N ASN A 76 -31.11 -4.96 -9.69
CA ASN A 76 -31.17 -6.27 -9.06
C ASN A 76 -31.41 -7.33 -10.15
N PRO A 77 -30.50 -8.31 -10.34
CA PRO A 77 -30.70 -9.35 -11.35
C PRO A 77 -31.97 -10.18 -11.12
N GLU A 78 -32.44 -10.22 -9.88
CA GLU A 78 -33.65 -10.94 -9.48
C GLU A 78 -34.91 -10.07 -9.50
N PHE A 79 -34.82 -8.81 -9.96
CA PHE A 79 -35.92 -7.84 -9.95
C PHE A 79 -37.19 -8.40 -10.59
N LEU A 80 -37.09 -9.04 -11.76
CA LEU A 80 -38.24 -9.60 -12.47
C LEU A 80 -38.91 -10.76 -11.72
N LYS A 81 -38.18 -11.48 -10.85
CA LYS A 81 -38.76 -12.56 -10.04
C LYS A 81 -39.47 -12.03 -8.80
N MET A 82 -39.04 -10.86 -8.32
CA MET A 82 -39.65 -10.16 -7.18
C MET A 82 -40.82 -9.25 -7.59
N GLN A 83 -40.88 -8.84 -8.85
CA GLN A 83 -41.91 -7.95 -9.36
C GLN A 83 -43.28 -8.64 -9.36
N LEU A 84 -44.27 -7.97 -8.77
CA LEU A 84 -45.66 -8.40 -8.83
C LEU A 84 -46.22 -8.21 -10.25
N PRO A 85 -47.14 -9.09 -10.68
CA PRO A 85 -47.84 -8.90 -11.95
C PRO A 85 -48.56 -7.54 -11.94
N PRO A 86 -48.63 -6.84 -13.09
CA PRO A 86 -49.31 -5.55 -13.19
C PRO A 86 -50.77 -5.55 -12.69
N ARG A 87 -51.46 -6.69 -12.82
CA ARG A 87 -52.78 -6.96 -12.22
C ARG A 87 -52.79 -8.44 -11.79
N ALA A 88 -53.17 -8.74 -10.55
CA ALA A 88 -53.15 -10.12 -10.04
C ALA A 88 -54.51 -10.83 -10.16
N SER A 89 -55.61 -10.08 -10.10
CA SER A 89 -56.99 -10.59 -10.23
C SER A 89 -57.96 -9.50 -10.70
N ASP A 90 -59.15 -9.92 -11.16
CA ASP A 90 -60.18 -9.01 -11.65
C ASP A 90 -60.75 -8.08 -10.56
N GLY A 91 -60.69 -8.51 -9.30
CA GLY A 91 -61.15 -7.73 -8.14
C GLY A 91 -60.13 -6.73 -7.59
N ASP A 92 -58.91 -6.66 -8.14
CA ASP A 92 -57.88 -5.76 -7.63
C ASP A 92 -58.21 -4.29 -7.94
N PRO A 93 -58.02 -3.37 -6.97
CA PRO A 93 -58.33 -1.97 -7.15
C PRO A 93 -57.29 -1.30 -8.06
N VAL A 94 -57.53 -1.33 -9.37
CA VAL A 94 -56.74 -0.59 -10.39
C VAL A 94 -57.54 0.59 -10.93
N GLY A 95 -56.91 1.78 -10.92
CA GLY A 95 -57.55 3.00 -11.41
C GLY A 95 -57.65 3.03 -12.95
N MET A 96 -58.65 3.73 -13.50
CA MET A 96 -58.86 3.82 -14.95
C MET A 96 -57.67 4.39 -15.73
N SER A 97 -56.87 5.27 -15.10
CA SER A 97 -55.66 5.86 -15.70
C SER A 97 -54.52 4.88 -15.91
N SER A 98 -54.51 3.75 -15.20
CA SER A 98 -53.45 2.74 -15.31
C SER A 98 -53.50 1.95 -16.62
N ALA A 99 -54.66 1.94 -17.30
CA ALA A 99 -54.95 1.13 -18.48
C ALA A 99 -54.68 -0.39 -18.31
N GLN A 100 -54.60 -0.87 -17.07
CA GLN A 100 -54.47 -2.28 -16.72
C GLN A 100 -55.86 -2.93 -16.69
N LYS A 101 -56.45 -3.18 -17.87
CA LYS A 101 -57.71 -3.89 -18.01
C LYS A 101 -57.49 -5.33 -18.43
#